data_AF-A0A958J6W6-F1
#
_entry.id   AF-A0A958J6W6-F1
#
_cell.length_a   1.000
_cell.length_b   1.000
_cell.length_c   1.000
_cell.angle_alpha   90.00
_cell.angle_beta   90.00
_cell.angle_gamma   90.00
#
_symmetry.space_group_name_H-M   'P 1'
#
loop_
_entity.id
_entity.type
_entity.pdbx_description
1 polymer ?
#
loop_
_entity_poly.entity_id
_entity_poly.type
_entity_poly.pdbx_seq_one_letter_code
_entity_poly.pdbx_strand_id
1 'polypeptide(L)'
;MDQISVLLEQYKLYVEMADRVSIRRGQTNRFYISLLSGLLTLVLLTQEKGLFSQHQSILLVAVALLGVALCALWNINIRSYRQLNTAKFKIIHEFEQQLPLAMYDREWEVLGKGEDSKKYL
;
A
#
# COMPACT_ATOMS: atom_id res chain seq x y z
N MET A 1 -29.08 -22.18 7.79
CA MET A 1 -28.57 -20.83 8.11
C MET A 1 -29.56 -19.82 7.60
N ASP A 2 -29.85 -18.79 8.39
CA ASP A 2 -30.62 -17.63 7.96
C ASP A 2 -29.88 -16.92 6.81
N GLN A 3 -30.60 -16.38 5.82
CA GLN A 3 -30.01 -15.70 4.67
C GLN A 3 -29.11 -14.53 5.11
N ILE A 4 -29.52 -13.82 6.17
CA ILE A 4 -28.73 -12.72 6.76
C ILE A 4 -27.41 -13.25 7.34
N SER A 5 -27.41 -14.45 7.94
CA SER A 5 -26.19 -15.05 8.49
C SER A 5 -25.17 -15.42 7.41
N VAL A 6 -25.63 -15.95 6.27
CA VAL A 6 -24.77 -16.26 5.11
C VAL A 6 -24.16 -14.96 4.55
N LEU A 7 -24.98 -13.92 4.37
CA LEU A 7 -24.53 -12.62 3.88
C LEU A 7 -23.49 -12.00 4.80
N LEU A 8 -23.71 -12.05 6.12
CA LEU A 8 -22.77 -11.52 7.12
C LEU A 8 -21.43 -12.26 7.09
N GLU A 9 -21.42 -13.58 6.91
CA GLU A 9 -20.18 -14.36 6.77
C GLU A 9 -19.40 -13.97 5.51
N GLN A 10 -20.08 -13.83 4.36
CA GLN A 10 -19.45 -13.36 3.13
C GLN A 10 -18.86 -11.96 3.29
N TYR A 11 -19.63 -11.04 3.89
CA TYR A 11 -19.19 -9.69 4.20
C TYR A 11 -17.94 -9.69 5.07
N LYS A 12 -17.94 -10.44 6.18
CA LYS A 12 -16.81 -10.52 7.12
C LYS A 12 -15.54 -11.02 6.42
N LEU A 13 -15.63 -12.11 5.65
CA LEU A 13 -14.50 -12.66 4.90
C LEU A 13 -13.97 -11.65 3.87
N TYR A 14 -14.88 -10.95 3.19
CA TYR A 14 -14.50 -10.00 2.14
C TYR A 14 -13.83 -8.75 2.70
N VAL A 15 -14.34 -8.23 3.81
CA VAL A 15 -13.73 -7.13 4.57
C VAL A 15 -12.33 -7.50 5.07
N GLU A 16 -12.17 -8.71 5.63
CA GLU A 16 -10.86 -9.20 6.05
C GLU A 16 -9.87 -9.27 4.87
N MET A 17 -10.32 -9.71 3.70
CA MET A 17 -9.49 -9.69 2.49
C MET A 17 -9.12 -8.26 2.05
N ALA A 18 -9.99 -7.26 2.25
CA ALA A 18 -9.68 -5.86 1.95
C ALA A 18 -8.61 -5.32 2.92
N ASP A 19 -8.72 -5.62 4.21
CA ASP A 19 -7.69 -5.26 5.19
C ASP A 19 -6.34 -5.91 4.88
N ARG A 20 -6.33 -7.19 4.52
CA ARG A 20 -5.11 -7.91 4.09
C ARG A 20 -4.41 -7.24 2.89
N VAL A 21 -5.16 -6.60 1.97
CA VAL A 21 -4.58 -5.81 0.87
C VAL A 21 -3.87 -4.56 1.41
N SER A 22 -4.46 -3.87 2.37
CA SER A 22 -3.86 -2.72 3.04
C SER A 22 -2.59 -3.10 3.81
N ILE A 23 -2.59 -4.22 4.52
CA ILE A 23 -1.40 -4.79 5.19
C ILE A 23 -0.30 -5.09 4.17
N ARG A 24 -0.65 -5.74 3.05
CA ARG A 24 0.31 -6.07 1.99
C ARG A 24 0.92 -4.82 1.35
N ARG A 25 0.11 -3.79 1.09
CA ARG A 25 0.60 -2.47 0.63
C ARG A 25 1.62 -1.90 1.62
N GLY A 26 1.34 -1.97 2.93
CA GLY A 26 2.26 -1.54 3.98
C GLY A 26 3.58 -2.33 4.01
N GLN A 27 3.52 -3.66 3.84
CA GLN A 27 4.70 -4.52 3.73
C GLN A 27 5.55 -4.17 2.49
N THR A 28 4.91 -3.98 1.33
CA THR A 28 5.59 -3.57 0.10
C THR A 28 6.28 -2.21 0.25
N ASN A 29 5.63 -1.23 0.89
CA ASN A 29 6.27 0.06 1.21
C ASN A 29 7.54 -0.11 2.03
N ARG A 30 7.47 -0.87 3.14
CA ARG A 30 8.63 -1.13 4.00
C ARG A 30 9.76 -1.82 3.24
N PHE A 31 9.42 -2.81 2.39
CA PHE A 31 10.40 -3.50 1.55
C PHE A 31 11.18 -2.53 0.65
N TYR A 32 10.48 -1.67 -0.11
CA TYR A 32 11.14 -0.72 -1.02
C TYR A 32 11.96 0.33 -0.28
N ILE A 33 11.49 0.83 0.86
CA ILE A 33 12.24 1.77 1.70
C ILE A 33 13.54 1.13 2.21
N SER A 34 13.47 -0.09 2.72
CA SER A 34 14.67 -0.82 3.19
C SER A 34 15.64 -1.12 2.05
N LEU A 35 15.11 -1.51 0.88
CA LEU A 35 15.92 -1.81 -0.30
C LEU A 35 16.66 -0.57 -0.81
N LEU A 36 15.96 0.56 -0.97
CA LEU A 36 16.54 1.82 -1.43
C LEU A 36 17.53 2.39 -0.40
N SER A 37 17.20 2.31 0.89
CA SER A 37 18.13 2.69 1.97
C SER A 37 19.40 1.83 1.96
N GLY A 38 19.27 0.52 1.76
CA GLY A 38 20.41 -0.39 1.63
C GLY A 38 21.30 -0.06 0.43
N LEU A 39 20.69 0.22 -0.73
CA LEU A 39 21.43 0.68 -1.92
C LEU A 39 22.18 1.99 -1.67
N LEU A 40 21.55 2.95 -0.99
CA LEU A 40 22.20 4.22 -0.63
C LEU A 40 23.40 3.99 0.27
N THR A 41 23.28 3.16 1.31
CA THR A 41 24.39 2.79 2.19
C THR A 41 25.54 2.14 1.42
N LEU A 42 25.25 1.24 0.48
CA LEU A 42 26.28 0.62 -0.36
C LEU A 42 27.02 1.66 -1.21
N VAL A 43 26.32 2.63 -1.79
CA VAL A 43 26.95 3.72 -2.55
C VAL A 43 27.90 4.52 -1.65
N LEU A 44 27.46 4.91 -0.46
CA LEU A 44 28.30 5.69 0.48
C LEU A 44 29.57 4.92 0.87
N LEU A 45 29.45 3.63 1.21
CA LEU A 45 30.59 2.79 1.57
C LEU A 45 31.60 2.63 0.43
N THR A 46 31.13 2.54 -0.82
CA THR A 46 32.03 2.45 -1.98
C THR A 46 32.82 3.74 -2.22
N GLN A 47 32.25 4.90 -1.90
CA GLN A 47 32.96 6.18 -2.01
C GLN A 47 34.03 6.34 -0.92
N GLU A 48 33.72 6.00 0.33
CA GLU A 48 34.67 6.14 1.45
C GLU A 48 35.88 5.20 1.33
N LYS A 49 35.66 3.96 0.89
CA LYS A 49 36.72 2.92 0.88
C LYS A 49 37.54 2.86 -0.41
N GLY A 50 37.23 3.69 -1.41
CA GLY A 50 37.98 3.76 -2.67
C GLY A 50 38.04 2.43 -3.46
N LEU A 51 37.10 1.51 -3.23
CA LEU A 51 37.17 0.11 -3.71
C LEU A 51 37.15 -0.03 -5.24
N PHE A 52 36.69 0.98 -5.97
CA PHE A 52 36.47 0.92 -7.43
C PHE A 52 36.96 2.17 -8.17
N SER A 53 38.14 2.70 -7.83
CA SER A 53 38.66 3.98 -8.35
C SER A 53 38.67 4.13 -9.88
N GLN A 54 38.87 3.05 -10.65
CA GLN A 54 38.93 3.10 -12.12
C GLN A 54 37.56 3.04 -12.82
N HIS A 55 36.52 2.51 -12.15
CA HIS A 55 35.18 2.30 -12.75
C HIS A 55 34.02 2.90 -11.96
N GLN A 56 34.33 3.76 -10.97
CA GLN A 56 33.37 4.36 -10.05
C GLN A 56 32.22 5.08 -10.76
N SER A 57 32.50 5.87 -11.80
CA SER A 57 31.46 6.62 -12.52
C SER A 57 30.42 5.70 -13.18
N ILE A 58 30.87 4.61 -13.80
CA ILE A 58 29.97 3.65 -14.47
C ILE A 58 29.11 2.93 -13.43
N LEU A 59 29.71 2.52 -12.31
CA LEU A 59 28.99 1.87 -11.22
C LEU A 59 27.93 2.78 -10.59
N LEU A 60 28.24 4.06 -10.37
CA LEU A 60 27.29 5.04 -9.85
C LEU A 60 26.11 5.25 -10.81
N VAL A 61 26.36 5.37 -12.12
CA VAL A 61 25.30 5.48 -13.13
C VAL A 61 24.43 4.21 -13.14
N ALA A 62 25.04 3.03 -13.07
CA ALA A 62 24.30 1.77 -13.02
C ALA A 62 23.40 1.67 -11.78
N VAL A 63 23.91 2.05 -10.61
CA VAL A 63 23.11 2.06 -9.36
C VAL A 63 22.00 3.11 -9.41
N ALA A 64 22.26 4.28 -10.00
CA ALA A 64 21.23 5.31 -10.18
C ALA A 64 20.09 4.80 -11.08
N LEU A 65 20.41 4.15 -12.21
CA LEU A 65 19.41 3.54 -13.10
C LEU A 65 18.63 2.43 -12.39
N LEU A 66 19.30 1.60 -11.59
CA LEU A 66 18.63 0.58 -10.77
C LEU A 66 17.68 1.21 -9.76
N GLY A 67 18.09 2.29 -9.08
CA GLY A 67 17.26 3.04 -8.14
C GLY A 67 16.00 3.60 -8.80
N VAL A 68 16.14 4.22 -9.99
CA VAL A 68 15.00 4.72 -10.77
C VAL A 68 14.05 3.59 -11.16
N ALA A 69 14.58 2.45 -11.62
CA ALA A 69 13.78 1.28 -11.97
C ALA A 69 13.01 0.73 -10.74
N LEU A 70 13.65 0.66 -9.58
CA LEU A 70 13.01 0.24 -8.33
C LEU A 70 11.91 1.21 -7.89
N CYS A 71 12.11 2.52 -8.02
CA CYS A 71 11.08 3.53 -7.75
C CYS A 71 9.88 3.37 -8.69
N ALA A 72 10.12 3.10 -9.98
CA ALA A 72 9.04 2.83 -10.93
C ALA A 72 8.24 1.58 -10.56
N LEU A 73 8.93 0.48 -10.23
CA LEU A 73 8.29 -0.75 -9.75
C LEU A 73 7.52 -0.55 -8.45
N TRP A 74 8.05 0.24 -7.53
CA TRP A 74 7.38 0.59 -6.29
C TRP A 74 6.05 1.30 -6.58
N ASN A 75 6.08 2.35 -7.40
CA ASN A 75 4.88 3.09 -7.78
C ASN A 75 3.83 2.19 -8.47
N ILE A 76 4.25 1.27 -9.36
CA ILE A 76 3.34 0.30 -10.00
C ILE A 76 2.65 -0.58 -8.94
N ASN A 77 3.42 -1.14 -8.00
CA ASN A 77 2.87 -1.98 -6.95
C ASN A 77 1.86 -1.23 -6.06
N ILE A 78 2.18 0.00 -5.64
CA ILE A 78 1.28 0.80 -4.81
C ILE A 78 0.00 1.18 -5.56
N ARG A 79 0.10 1.50 -6.86
CA ARG A 79 -1.07 1.75 -7.70
C ARG A 79 -1.95 0.51 -7.83
N SER A 80 -1.36 -0.66 -8.02
CA SER A 80 -2.09 -1.94 -8.09
C SER A 80 -2.88 -2.21 -6.80
N TYR A 81 -2.24 -2.08 -5.64
CA TYR A 81 -2.93 -2.24 -4.35
C TYR A 81 -4.05 -1.21 -4.15
N ARG A 82 -3.82 0.06 -4.54
CA ARG A 82 -4.86 1.10 -4.47
C ARG A 82 -6.06 0.76 -5.34
N GLN A 83 -5.83 0.32 -6.58
CA GLN A 83 -6.90 -0.08 -7.50
C GLN A 83 -7.70 -1.26 -6.97
N LEU A 84 -7.00 -2.31 -6.52
CA LEU A 84 -7.66 -3.49 -5.94
C LEU A 84 -8.47 -3.13 -4.69
N ASN A 85 -7.92 -2.32 -3.80
CA ASN A 85 -8.63 -1.90 -2.60
C ASN A 85 -9.86 -1.04 -2.93
N THR A 86 -9.75 -0.14 -3.90
CA THR A 86 -10.89 0.67 -4.37
C THR A 86 -12.02 -0.22 -4.90
N ALA A 87 -11.69 -1.23 -5.72
CA ALA A 87 -12.68 -2.18 -6.22
C ALA A 87 -13.33 -3.00 -5.08
N LYS A 88 -12.54 -3.42 -4.10
CA LYS A 88 -13.04 -4.14 -2.93
C LYS A 88 -14.02 -3.30 -2.11
N PHE A 89 -13.69 -2.05 -1.80
CA PHE A 89 -14.57 -1.16 -1.04
C PHE A 89 -15.88 -0.87 -1.77
N LYS A 90 -15.85 -0.74 -3.11
CA LYS A 90 -17.09 -0.65 -3.90
C LYS A 90 -18.01 -1.86 -3.67
N ILE A 91 -17.46 -3.07 -3.72
CA ILE A 91 -18.22 -4.30 -3.46
C ILE A 91 -18.70 -4.37 -2.00
N ILE A 92 -17.87 -3.95 -1.04
CA ILE A 92 -18.26 -3.88 0.38
C ILE A 92 -19.52 -3.01 0.55
N HIS A 93 -19.55 -1.82 -0.05
CA HIS A 93 -20.72 -0.94 0.01
C HIS A 93 -21.95 -1.54 -0.71
N GLU A 94 -21.78 -2.30 -1.78
CA GLU A 94 -22.87 -3.06 -2.43
C GLU A 94 -23.45 -4.14 -1.49
N PHE A 95 -22.61 -4.82 -0.70
CA PHE A 95 -23.07 -5.75 0.35
C PHE A 95 -23.79 -5.03 1.49
N GLU A 96 -23.30 -3.86 1.90
CA GLU A 96 -23.86 -3.08 3.00
C GLU A 96 -25.31 -2.64 2.75
N GLN A 97 -25.74 -2.48 1.49
CA GLN A 97 -27.14 -2.19 1.14
C GLN A 97 -28.13 -3.28 1.56
N GLN A 98 -27.65 -4.50 1.79
CA GLN A 98 -28.44 -5.66 2.20
C GLN A 98 -28.32 -5.97 3.69
N LEU A 99 -27.41 -5.28 4.40
CA LEU A 99 -27.20 -5.44 5.83
C LEU A 99 -28.01 -4.41 6.63
N PRO A 100 -28.35 -4.68 7.91
CA PRO A 100 -29.09 -3.73 8.74
C PRO A 100 -28.39 -2.38 8.96
N LEU A 101 -27.06 -2.36 8.81
CA LEU A 101 -26.25 -1.17 8.96
C LEU A 101 -25.05 -1.23 8.01
N ALA A 102 -24.88 -0.17 7.22
CA ALA A 102 -23.68 0.07 6.42
C ALA A 102 -22.58 0.65 7.31
N MET A 103 -21.69 -0.19 7.81
CA MET A 103 -20.70 0.17 8.82
C MET A 103 -19.68 1.18 8.28
N TYR A 104 -19.14 0.94 7.08
CA TYR A 104 -18.14 1.80 6.46
C TYR A 104 -18.72 3.12 6.00
N ASP A 105 -19.90 3.11 5.37
CA ASP A 105 -20.59 4.37 5.05
C ASP A 105 -20.87 5.17 6.32
N ARG A 106 -21.39 4.52 7.37
CA ARG A 106 -21.68 5.19 8.64
C ARG A 106 -20.43 5.77 9.30
N GLU A 107 -19.33 5.03 9.29
CA GLU A 107 -18.03 5.51 9.78
C GLU A 107 -17.61 6.79 9.04
N TRP A 108 -17.71 6.81 7.71
CA TRP A 108 -17.39 7.98 6.90
C TRP A 108 -18.27 9.19 7.24
N GLU A 109 -19.56 8.98 7.53
CA GLU A 109 -20.45 10.06 8.00
C GLU A 109 -20.07 10.60 9.37
N VAL A 110 -19.75 9.71 10.32
CA VAL A 110 -19.35 10.08 11.68
C VAL A 110 -18.09 10.95 11.62
N LEU A 111 -17.13 10.55 10.77
CA LEU A 111 -15.91 11.29 10.49
C LEU A 111 -16.13 12.60 9.72
N GLY A 112 -17.37 12.92 9.33
CA GLY A 112 -17.71 14.20 8.71
C GLY A 112 -17.38 14.27 7.23
N LYS A 113 -17.30 13.13 6.54
CA LYS A 113 -17.16 13.04 5.08
C LYS A 113 -15.97 13.83 4.49
N GLY A 114 -14.93 14.07 5.29
CA GLY A 114 -13.76 14.86 4.92
C GLY A 114 -13.94 16.38 5.00
N GLU A 115 -15.08 16.88 5.47
CA GLU A 115 -15.37 18.31 5.59
C GLU A 115 -14.88 18.91 6.92
N ASP A 116 -14.77 18.08 7.97
CA ASP A 116 -14.33 18.51 9.29
C ASP A 116 -12.98 17.89 9.66
N SER A 117 -11.90 18.63 9.39
CA SER A 117 -10.53 18.16 9.67
C SER A 117 -10.27 17.88 11.15
N LYS A 118 -11.06 18.46 12.07
CA LYS A 118 -10.89 18.24 13.51
C LYS A 118 -11.32 16.84 13.95
N LYS A 119 -12.09 16.12 13.13
CA LYS A 119 -12.52 14.74 13.40
C LYS A 119 -11.47 13.69 13.04
N TYR A 120 -10.37 14.11 12.40
CA TYR A 120 -9.30 13.24 11.92
C TYR A 120 -7.96 13.48 12.63
N LEU A 121 -7.90 14.43 13.58
CA LEU A 121 -6.72 14.82 14.37
C LEU A 121 -6.88 14.38 15.82
#